data_AF-A0AAJ1TQF4-F1
#
_entry.id   AF-A0AAJ1TQF4-F1
#
_cell.length_a   1.000
_cell.length_b   1.000
_cell.length_c   1.000
_cell.angle_alpha   90.00
_cell.angle_beta   90.00
_cell.angle_gamma   90.00
#
_symmetry.space_group_name_H-M   'P 1'
#
loop_
_entity.id
_entity.type
_entity.pdbx_description
1 polymer ?
#
loop_
_entity_poly.entity_id
_entity_poly.type
_entity_poly.pdbx_seq_one_letter_code
_entity_poly.pdbx_strand_id
1 'polypeptide(L)'
;MSVVAAFARSSPGSPAEIRELDLVRLAVPVRSDAGQDVPAGAVGTVVGIWAGGSGFEVEFSEPFEALATVRSREISDHQPFHG
;
A
#
# COMPACT_ATOMS: atom_id res chain seq x y z
N MET A 1 -23.30 -0.44 14.58
CA MET A 1 -22.75 0.93 14.65
C MET A 1 -21.59 1.00 13.67
N SER A 2 -21.72 1.75 12.57
CA SER A 2 -20.68 1.85 11.54
C SER A 2 -20.04 3.23 11.64
N VAL A 3 -18.73 3.27 11.85
CA VAL A 3 -17.94 4.49 11.71
C VAL A 3 -17.63 4.64 10.22
N VAL A 4 -18.29 5.59 9.55
CA VAL A 4 -17.86 6.04 8.22
C VAL A 4 -16.73 7.05 8.41
N ALA A 5 -15.49 6.62 8.25
CA ALA A 5 -14.36 7.55 8.16
C ALA A 5 -14.44 8.27 6.81
N ALA A 6 -14.70 9.58 6.85
CA ALA A 6 -14.58 10.44 5.68
C ALA A 6 -13.09 10.60 5.34
N PHE A 7 -12.64 9.97 4.25
CA PHE A 7 -11.32 10.26 3.69
C PHE A 7 -11.34 11.69 3.13
N ALA A 8 -10.65 12.61 3.80
CA ALA A 8 -10.38 13.93 3.25
C ALA A 8 -9.63 13.74 1.92
N ARG A 9 -10.10 14.39 0.84
CA ARG A 9 -9.38 14.41 -0.44
C ARG A 9 -8.06 15.16 -0.23
N SER A 10 -6.95 14.44 -0.16
CA SER A 10 -5.63 15.04 -0.31
C SER A 10 -5.52 15.65 -1.71
N SER A 11 -5.17 16.94 -1.78
CA SER A 11 -4.78 17.59 -3.04
C SER A 11 -3.62 16.84 -3.68
N PRO A 12 -3.49 16.80 -5.02
CA PRO A 12 -2.31 16.22 -5.67
C PRO A 12 -1.11 17.14 -5.44
N GLY A 13 -0.50 17.03 -4.25
CA GLY A 13 0.88 17.44 -4.05
C GLY A 13 1.77 16.57 -4.94
N SER A 14 2.90 17.12 -5.39
CA SER A 14 4.01 16.36 -5.97
C SER A 14 4.13 14.99 -5.29
N PRO A 15 4.22 13.88 -6.04
CA PRO A 15 4.16 12.54 -5.44
C PRO A 15 5.24 12.46 -4.38
N ALA A 16 4.83 12.47 -3.11
CA ALA A 16 5.73 12.19 -2.03
C ALA A 16 6.34 10.82 -2.31
N GLU A 17 7.65 10.72 -2.11
CA GLU A 17 8.36 9.46 -2.25
C GLU A 17 7.83 8.50 -1.19
N ILE A 18 7.36 7.33 -1.61
CA ILE A 18 6.91 6.27 -0.70
C ILE A 18 8.10 5.77 0.11
N ARG A 19 7.94 5.72 1.43
CA ARG A 19 8.97 5.29 2.39
C ARG A 19 8.57 4.00 3.10
N GLU A 20 9.52 3.37 3.76
CA GLU A 20 9.22 2.30 4.71
C GLU A 20 8.30 2.84 5.81
N LEU A 21 7.40 1.97 6.26
CA LEU A 21 6.30 2.20 7.19
C LEU A 21 5.12 3.02 6.65
N ASP A 22 5.21 3.59 5.45
CA ASP A 22 4.05 4.20 4.81
C ASP A 22 2.96 3.15 4.57
N LEU A 23 1.70 3.58 4.69
CA LEU A 23 0.58 2.77 4.24
C LEU A 23 0.37 3.01 2.75
N VAL A 24 0.16 1.95 1.97
CA VAL A 24 -0.09 2.02 0.53
C VAL A 24 -1.39 1.33 0.17
N ARG A 25 -2.12 1.87 -0.80
CA ARG A 25 -3.35 1.27 -1.32
C ARG A 25 -3.14 0.71 -2.73
N LEU A 26 -3.47 -0.56 -2.93
CA LEU A 26 -3.38 -1.20 -4.24
C LEU A 26 -4.39 -0.61 -5.24
N ALA A 27 -3.92 -0.31 -6.44
CA ALA A 27 -4.73 0.10 -7.58
C ALA A 27 -5.38 -1.10 -8.31
N VAL A 28 -4.69 -2.23 -8.31
CA VAL A 28 -5.09 -3.47 -8.99
C VAL A 28 -4.84 -4.68 -8.08
N PRO A 29 -5.48 -5.84 -8.32
CA PRO A 29 -5.14 -7.04 -7.58
C PRO A 29 -3.68 -7.45 -7.82
N VAL A 30 -3.01 -7.95 -6.79
CA VAL A 30 -1.64 -8.48 -6.86
C VAL A 30 -1.59 -9.89 -6.27
N ARG A 31 -0.54 -10.64 -6.61
CA ARG A 31 -0.28 -11.96 -6.02
C ARG A 31 0.72 -11.78 -4.88
N SER A 32 0.42 -12.32 -3.70
CA SER A 32 1.37 -12.40 -2.60
C SER A 32 2.48 -13.41 -2.90
N ASP A 33 3.57 -13.33 -2.14
CA ASP A 33 4.73 -14.21 -2.30
C ASP A 33 4.38 -15.66 -1.92
N ALA A 34 3.37 -15.85 -1.06
CA ALA A 34 2.77 -17.16 -0.75
C ALA A 34 1.76 -17.64 -1.81
N GLY A 35 1.52 -16.86 -2.86
CA GLY A 35 0.57 -17.20 -3.91
C GLY A 35 -0.89 -17.01 -3.52
N GLN A 36 -1.24 -16.04 -2.66
CA GLN A 36 -2.62 -15.62 -2.40
C GLN A 36 -2.95 -14.38 -3.25
N ASP A 37 -4.19 -14.24 -3.72
CA ASP A 37 -4.63 -13.00 -4.36
C ASP A 37 -4.95 -11.94 -3.30
N VAL A 38 -4.36 -10.76 -3.47
CA VAL A 38 -4.63 -9.56 -2.67
C VAL A 38 -5.45 -8.61 -3.53
N PRO A 39 -6.69 -8.25 -3.13
CA PRO A 39 -7.59 -7.48 -3.98
C PRO A 39 -7.13 -6.02 -4.13
N ALA A 40 -7.54 -5.40 -5.25
CA ALA A 40 -7.44 -3.95 -5.41
C ALA A 40 -8.13 -3.23 -4.24
N GLY A 41 -7.58 -2.09 -3.83
CA GLY A 41 -8.06 -1.31 -2.71
C GLY A 41 -7.59 -1.82 -1.34
N ALA A 42 -6.96 -2.99 -1.24
CA ALA A 42 -6.30 -3.42 -0.01
C ALA A 42 -5.24 -2.40 0.41
N VAL A 43 -5.11 -2.21 1.73
CA VAL A 43 -4.13 -1.30 2.33
C VAL A 43 -3.13 -2.15 3.10
N GLY A 44 -1.84 -1.92 2.85
CA GLY A 44 -0.76 -2.58 3.56
C GLY A 44 0.34 -1.59 3.92
N THR A 45 1.27 -2.05 4.74
CA THR A 45 2.43 -1.27 5.21
C THR A 45 3.63 -1.61 4.34
N VAL A 46 4.35 -0.60 3.86
CA VAL A 46 5.64 -0.82 3.19
C VAL A 46 6.66 -1.27 4.23
N VAL A 47 7.23 -2.45 4.05
CA VAL A 47 8.25 -3.01 4.94
C VAL A 47 9.63 -3.15 4.28
N GLY A 48 9.72 -2.85 2.97
CA GLY A 48 10.98 -2.80 2.25
C GLY A 48 10.84 -2.09 0.90
N ILE A 49 11.93 -1.50 0.41
CA ILE A 49 12.00 -0.77 -0.87
C ILE A 49 13.06 -1.38 -1.77
N TRP A 50 12.69 -1.67 -3.01
CA TRP A 50 13.54 -2.28 -4.02
C TRP A 50 13.74 -1.35 -5.22
N ALA A 51 14.92 -1.45 -5.85
CA ALA A 51 15.26 -0.76 -7.09
C ALA A 51 14.92 0.76 -7.09
N GLY A 52 15.21 1.45 -5.98
CA GLY A 52 15.01 2.89 -5.84
C GLY A 52 13.54 3.32 -5.92
N GLY A 53 12.62 2.53 -5.37
CA GLY A 53 11.19 2.85 -5.35
C GLY A 53 10.39 2.37 -6.56
N SER A 54 10.98 1.50 -7.40
CA SER A 54 10.24 0.84 -8.48
C SER A 54 9.45 -0.37 -7.99
N GLY A 55 9.84 -0.97 -6.86
CA GLY A 55 9.14 -2.07 -6.20
C GLY A 55 9.18 -1.91 -4.68
N PHE A 56 8.15 -2.44 -4.02
CA PHE A 56 7.94 -2.33 -2.58
C PHE A 56 7.53 -3.70 -2.04
N GLU A 57 8.06 -4.07 -0.89
CA GLU A 57 7.54 -5.18 -0.12
C GLU A 57 6.45 -4.63 0.80
N VAL A 58 5.24 -5.16 0.66
CA VAL A 58 4.06 -4.67 1.36
C VAL A 58 3.45 -5.78 2.19
N GLU A 59 3.35 -5.54 3.49
CA GLU A 59 2.70 -6.42 4.45
C GLU A 59 1.23 -6.00 4.65
N PHE A 60 0.33 -6.96 4.49
CA PHE A 60 -1.10 -6.83 4.77
C PHE A 60 -1.40 -7.68 6.01
N SER A 61 -2.04 -7.10 7.02
CA SER A 61 -2.37 -7.79 8.27
C SER A 61 -3.87 -7.94 8.52
N GLU A 62 -4.70 -7.08 7.91
CA GLU A 62 -6.16 -7.14 8.03
C GLU A 62 -6.85 -6.94 6.67
N PRO A 63 -7.93 -7.70 6.37
CA PRO A 63 -8.50 -8.81 7.15
C PRO A 63 -7.77 -10.15 6.95
N PHE A 64 -6.63 -10.16 6.23
CA PHE A 64 -5.82 -11.34 5.97
C PHE A 64 -4.34 -11.00 6.11
N GLU A 65 -3.54 -12.01 6.43
CA GLU A 65 -2.08 -11.91 6.42
C GLU A 65 -1.53 -12.22 5.02
N ALA A 66 -0.73 -11.31 4.47
CA ALA A 66 -0.01 -11.51 3.22
C ALA A 66 1.21 -10.59 3.12
N LEU A 67 2.24 -11.06 2.42
CA LEU A 67 3.40 -10.27 2.03
C LEU A 67 3.49 -10.31 0.50
N ALA A 68 3.64 -9.16 -0.14
CA ALA A 68 3.70 -9.08 -1.59
C ALA A 68 4.75 -8.09 -2.07
N THR A 69 5.45 -8.46 -3.14
CA THR A 69 6.21 -7.50 -3.94
C THR A 69 5.26 -6.73 -4.87
N VAL A 70 5.13 -5.43 -4.66
CA VAL A 70 4.22 -4.51 -5.38
C VAL A 70 5.02 -3.51 -6.19
N ARG A 71 4.67 -3.29 -7.46
CA ARG A 71 5.31 -2.25 -8.29
C ARG A 71 4.72 -0.87 -8.00
N SER A 72 5.49 0.19 -8.19
CA SER A 72 5.00 1.56 -8.00
C SER A 72 3.70 1.88 -8.77
N ARG A 73 3.60 1.39 -10.01
CA ARG A 73 2.40 1.54 -10.87
C ARG A 73 1.15 0.80 -10.36
N GLU A 74 1.32 -0.13 -9.41
CA GLU A 74 0.24 -0.91 -8.80
C GLU A 74 -0.28 -0.26 -7.50
N ILE A 75 0.28 0.89 -7.11
CA ILE A 75 -0.13 1.70 -5.96
C ILE A 75 -0.94 2.90 -6.44
N SER A 76 -2.10 3.11 -5.82
CA SER A 76 -3.03 4.22 -6.14
C SER A 76 -2.88 5.42 -5.23
N ASP A 77 -2.46 5.18 -3.98
CA ASP A 77 -2.33 6.19 -2.94
C ASP A 77 -1.35 5.69 -1.87
N HIS A 78 -0.74 6.62 -1.14
CA HIS A 78 0.05 6.31 0.04
C HIS A 78 -0.17 7.35 1.14
N GLN A 79 -0.07 6.90 2.39
CA GLN A 79 -0.11 7.72 3.57
C GLN A 79 1.25 7.65 4.27
N PRO A 80 1.96 8.80 4.42
CA PRO A 80 3.23 8.82 5.12
C PRO A 80 3.11 8.36 6.57
N PHE A 81 4.09 7.59 7.04
CA PHE A 81 4.25 7.33 8.46
C PHE A 81 4.79 8.59 9.18
N HIS A 82 4.18 8.96 10.30
CA HIS A 82 4.51 10.17 11.07
C HIS A 82 5.11 9.85 12.46
N GLY A 83 5.79 8.71 12.58
CA GLY A 83 6.42 8.29 13.85
C GLY A 83 7.59 9.17 14.28
#